data_AF-A0A0N4YFU4-F1
#
_entry.id   AF-A0A0N4YFU4-F1
#
_cell.length_a   1.000
_cell.length_b   1.000
_cell.length_c   1.000
_cell.angle_alpha   90.00
_cell.angle_beta   90.00
_cell.angle_gamma   90.00
#
_symmetry.space_group_name_H-M   'P 1'
#
loop_
_entity.id
_entity.type
_entity.pdbx_description
1 polymer ?
#
loop_
_entity_poly.entity_id
_entity_poly.type
_entity_poly.pdbx_seq_one_letter_code
_entity_poly.pdbx_strand_id
1 'polypeptide(L)'
;MDMLNWDAIGQPENLQQLEHLEKVYEVLDTYLWLSLRFPDMLPDEVAVREACKELDKMLQISVENILELLDNSALGDARKGSLLKKMRERAQTQKEKEEFEEARRKELKLPEKRKGVRKSVLQSVLSRTDLSPEELEQLKQELNEQKVPYSSCQMDVDPEGNDTVSLSNEFEQLVEEVRAAVAPMEAILQDSKTSPERLREAVQEMEIKKEMLLRLADLAAAFGTRGVVDGIDTVSSLSVQFESVLQAAKDRFEGIYSTDIPFDGFDKLAEEIRSAITSADAALSGESSDSGPLLKAKELLQSQEATLQRLGDMASEKAREGDADGIDVLCSVREQYDSVLQALNDRIDELTATVSLFSRGSFECVYIFLHAHGRAIDPCRTNQSLHPSGVGYSLKNSCPGNRKH
;
A
#
# COMPACT_ATOMS: atom_id res chain seq x y z
N MET A 1 33.85 -18.08 18.01
CA MET A 1 33.12 -16.87 17.61
C MET A 1 33.99 -15.86 16.85
N ASP A 2 35.31 -15.88 17.03
CA ASP A 2 36.28 -14.89 16.54
C ASP A 2 36.21 -14.57 15.03
N MET A 3 35.69 -15.47 14.17
CA MET A 3 35.52 -15.20 12.74
C MET A 3 34.53 -14.07 12.41
N LEU A 4 33.55 -13.80 13.29
CA LEU A 4 32.58 -12.72 13.10
C LEU A 4 33.08 -11.38 13.64
N ASN A 5 34.30 -11.33 14.20
CA ASN A 5 34.88 -10.13 14.82
C ASN A 5 33.91 -9.46 15.83
N TRP A 6 33.28 -10.28 16.67
CA TRP A 6 32.15 -9.93 17.54
C TRP A 6 32.40 -8.66 18.38
N ASP A 7 33.60 -8.52 18.94
CA ASP A 7 34.00 -7.36 19.77
C ASP A 7 34.06 -6.03 18.98
N ALA A 8 34.01 -6.08 17.65
CA ALA A 8 33.91 -4.91 16.78
C ALA A 8 32.46 -4.61 16.32
N ILE A 9 31.49 -5.49 16.60
CA ILE A 9 30.06 -5.27 16.34
C ILE A 9 29.47 -4.46 17.50
N GLY A 10 29.72 -3.14 17.47
CA GLY A 10 29.10 -2.19 18.38
C GLY A 10 27.70 -1.75 17.94
N GLN A 11 27.10 -0.85 18.71
CA GLN A 11 25.86 -0.17 18.32
C GLN A 11 26.08 0.57 16.98
N PRO A 12 25.22 0.36 15.96
CA PRO A 12 25.42 0.98 14.66
C PRO A 12 25.15 2.48 14.74
N GLU A 13 26.02 3.29 14.14
CA GLU A 13 25.93 4.76 14.06
C GLU A 13 25.36 5.23 12.71
N ASN A 14 25.28 4.32 11.72
CA ASN A 14 24.94 4.59 10.33
C ASN A 14 24.08 3.46 9.75
N LEU A 15 23.19 3.78 8.81
CA LEU A 15 22.24 2.84 8.20
C LEU A 15 22.93 1.62 7.55
N GLN A 16 24.13 1.80 6.96
CA GLN A 16 24.91 0.68 6.40
C GLN A 16 25.44 -0.30 7.47
N GLN A 17 25.69 0.18 8.69
CA GLN A 17 26.09 -0.69 9.80
C GLN A 17 24.88 -1.45 10.35
N LEU A 18 23.70 -0.81 10.36
CA LEU A 18 22.45 -1.48 10.72
C LEU A 18 22.10 -2.61 9.74
N GLU A 19 22.19 -2.35 8.43
CA GLU A 19 22.02 -3.35 7.36
C GLU A 19 23.03 -4.51 7.48
N HIS A 20 24.28 -4.23 7.88
CA HIS A 20 25.26 -5.28 8.13
C HIS A 20 24.90 -6.14 9.35
N LEU A 21 24.38 -5.52 10.41
CA LEU A 21 23.99 -6.19 11.65
C LEU A 21 22.76 -7.09 11.45
N GLU A 22 21.82 -6.67 10.59
CA GLU A 22 20.70 -7.49 10.09
C GLU A 22 21.20 -8.74 9.32
N LYS A 23 22.14 -8.58 8.40
CA LYS A 23 22.75 -9.72 7.67
C LYS A 23 23.51 -10.69 8.59
N VAL A 24 24.12 -10.19 9.67
CA VAL A 24 24.73 -11.06 10.69
C VAL A 24 23.64 -11.83 11.46
N TYR A 25 22.50 -11.21 11.76
CA TYR A 25 21.35 -11.88 12.37
C TYR A 25 20.83 -13.04 11.50
N GLU A 26 20.62 -12.82 10.19
CA GLU A 26 20.18 -13.86 9.25
C GLU A 26 21.12 -15.09 9.23
N VAL A 27 22.44 -14.86 9.29
CA VAL A 27 23.44 -15.93 9.33
C VAL A 27 23.39 -16.71 10.65
N LEU A 28 23.16 -16.03 11.78
CA LEU A 28 23.02 -16.68 13.09
C LEU A 28 21.70 -17.46 13.20
N ASP A 29 20.60 -16.96 12.64
CA ASP A 29 19.33 -17.70 12.59
C ASP A 29 19.43 -18.93 11.66
N THR A 30 20.09 -18.78 10.51
CA THR A 30 20.42 -19.91 9.62
C THR A 30 21.27 -20.96 10.34
N TYR A 31 22.23 -20.55 11.18
CA TYR A 31 22.99 -21.48 12.02
C TYR A 31 22.08 -22.24 13.00
N LEU A 32 21.15 -21.57 13.69
CA LEU A 32 20.21 -22.20 14.62
C LEU A 32 19.24 -23.16 13.92
N TRP A 33 18.80 -22.82 12.72
CA TRP A 33 17.98 -23.71 11.89
C TRP A 33 18.74 -24.97 11.49
N LEU A 34 20.02 -24.85 11.14
CA LEU A 34 20.89 -25.98 10.82
C LEU A 34 21.28 -26.80 12.08
N SER A 35 21.50 -26.18 13.23
CA SER A 35 21.87 -26.90 14.48
C SER A 35 20.74 -27.81 14.95
N LEU A 36 19.49 -27.39 14.79
CA LEU A 36 18.30 -28.22 15.06
C LEU A 36 18.28 -29.50 14.20
N ARG A 37 18.86 -29.46 12.99
CA ARG A 37 18.90 -30.59 12.06
C ARG A 37 20.16 -31.45 12.18
N PHE A 38 21.27 -30.85 12.62
CA PHE A 38 22.62 -31.45 12.69
C PHE A 38 23.33 -31.14 14.03
N PRO A 39 22.78 -31.58 15.18
CA PRO A 39 23.30 -31.23 16.51
C PRO A 39 24.75 -31.70 16.74
N ASP A 40 25.15 -32.84 16.16
CA ASP A 40 26.51 -33.39 16.28
C ASP A 40 27.57 -32.57 15.51
N MET A 41 27.16 -31.78 14.50
CA MET A 41 28.06 -30.93 13.71
C MET A 41 28.09 -29.48 14.19
N LEU A 42 27.04 -29.01 14.86
CA LEU A 42 26.84 -27.63 15.29
C LEU A 42 26.40 -27.58 16.77
N PRO A 43 27.28 -27.94 17.72
CA PRO A 43 26.91 -28.08 19.13
C PRO A 43 26.71 -26.73 19.86
N ASP A 44 27.16 -25.61 19.30
CA ASP A 44 27.20 -24.30 19.97
C ASP A 44 25.85 -23.54 19.92
N GLU A 45 24.73 -24.25 19.80
CA GLU A 45 23.37 -23.68 19.72
C GLU A 45 23.10 -22.67 20.84
N VAL A 46 23.44 -23.01 22.10
CA VAL A 46 23.18 -22.15 23.26
C VAL A 46 23.97 -20.85 23.18
N ALA A 47 25.22 -20.89 22.74
CA ALA A 47 26.05 -19.70 22.59
C ALA A 47 25.54 -18.79 21.46
N VAL A 48 25.08 -19.38 20.35
CA VAL A 48 24.47 -18.63 19.24
C VAL A 48 23.13 -18.03 19.65
N ARG A 49 22.30 -18.72 20.43
CA ARG A 49 21.03 -18.15 20.93
C ARG A 49 21.24 -16.92 21.83
N GLU A 50 22.26 -16.92 22.69
CA GLU A 50 22.58 -15.73 23.49
C GLU A 50 23.16 -14.60 22.63
N ALA A 51 23.94 -14.91 21.60
CA ALA A 51 24.40 -13.92 20.61
C ALA A 51 23.22 -13.30 19.84
N CYS A 52 22.25 -14.09 19.37
CA CYS A 52 21.04 -13.58 18.71
C CYS A 52 20.25 -12.62 19.61
N LYS A 53 20.08 -12.94 20.91
CA LYS A 53 19.41 -12.04 21.87
C LYS A 53 20.14 -10.72 22.08
N GLU A 54 21.47 -10.70 21.98
CA GLU A 54 22.23 -9.45 22.11
C GLU A 54 22.16 -8.63 20.82
N LEU A 55 22.19 -9.28 19.65
CA LEU A 55 21.92 -8.60 18.38
C LEU A 55 20.50 -8.01 18.33
N ASP A 56 19.49 -8.75 18.77
CA ASP A 56 18.08 -8.31 18.78
C ASP A 56 17.88 -7.05 19.63
N LYS A 57 18.52 -6.96 20.81
CA LYS A 57 18.54 -5.72 21.60
C LYS A 57 19.21 -4.56 20.85
N MET A 58 20.34 -4.81 20.19
CA MET A 58 21.03 -3.77 19.41
C MET A 58 20.19 -3.30 18.22
N LEU A 59 19.53 -4.23 17.51
CA LEU A 59 18.58 -3.92 16.44
C LEU A 59 17.40 -3.10 16.99
N GLN A 60 16.78 -3.51 18.09
CA GLN A 60 15.67 -2.78 18.71
C GLN A 60 16.05 -1.34 19.06
N ILE A 61 17.16 -1.13 19.78
CA ILE A 61 17.66 0.21 20.12
C ILE A 61 17.97 1.04 18.87
N SER A 62 18.44 0.40 17.80
CA SER A 62 18.78 1.07 16.54
C SER A 62 17.54 1.47 15.73
N VAL A 63 16.48 0.65 15.76
CA VAL A 63 15.18 0.94 15.14
C VAL A 63 14.45 2.04 15.92
N GLU A 64 14.51 2.03 17.26
CA GLU A 64 14.00 3.12 18.11
C GLU A 64 14.70 4.46 17.79
N ASN A 65 16.01 4.43 17.51
CA ASN A 65 16.81 5.61 17.15
C ASN A 65 17.00 5.80 15.63
N ILE A 66 16.17 5.17 14.78
CA ILE A 66 16.40 5.15 13.32
C ILE A 66 16.42 6.54 12.68
N LEU A 67 15.75 7.53 13.28
CA LEU A 67 15.79 8.93 12.82
C LEU A 67 17.18 9.56 13.00
N GLU A 68 17.90 9.23 14.07
CA GLU A 68 19.26 9.72 14.32
C GLU A 68 20.27 9.03 13.39
N LEU A 69 20.08 7.72 13.12
CA LEU A 69 20.83 6.98 12.10
C LEU A 69 20.57 7.52 10.69
N LEU A 70 19.34 7.98 10.40
CA LEU A 70 18.99 8.61 9.14
C LEU A 70 19.61 10.02 9.01
N ASP A 71 19.69 10.80 10.08
CA ASP A 71 20.39 12.10 10.09
C ASP A 71 21.91 11.91 9.90
N ASN A 72 22.53 10.96 10.60
CA ASN A 72 23.96 10.62 10.46
C ASN A 72 24.32 10.11 9.05
N SER A 73 23.43 9.33 8.43
CA SER A 73 23.62 8.83 7.06
C SER A 73 23.25 9.86 5.97
N ALA A 74 22.35 10.80 6.25
CA ALA A 74 22.00 11.89 5.34
C ALA A 74 23.05 13.01 5.26
N LEU A 75 23.95 13.11 6.25
CA LEU A 75 25.08 14.06 6.25
C LEU A 75 26.03 13.91 5.05
N GLY A 76 26.04 12.74 4.38
CA GLY A 76 26.78 12.51 3.13
C GLY A 76 26.01 12.83 1.85
N ASP A 77 24.69 13.03 1.90
CA ASP A 77 23.83 13.09 0.71
C ASP A 77 22.77 14.21 0.84
N ALA A 78 23.14 15.39 0.34
CA ALA A 78 22.40 16.65 0.52
C ALA A 78 20.95 16.64 0.02
N ARG A 79 20.53 15.66 -0.79
CA ARG A 79 19.14 15.49 -1.22
C ARG A 79 18.24 14.97 -0.10
N LYS A 80 18.75 14.12 0.80
CA LYS A 80 17.96 13.46 1.86
C LYS A 80 17.57 14.38 3.02
N GLY A 81 18.42 15.35 3.37
CA GLY A 81 18.11 16.35 4.42
C GLY A 81 16.87 17.21 4.12
N SER A 82 16.49 17.38 2.84
CA SER A 82 15.27 18.08 2.43
C SER A 82 13.99 17.29 2.76
N LEU A 83 14.05 15.95 2.72
CA LEU A 83 12.94 15.07 3.05
C LEU A 83 12.75 14.96 4.56
N LEU A 84 13.84 14.75 5.30
CA LEU A 84 13.88 14.73 6.78
C LEU A 84 13.29 16.01 7.38
N LYS A 85 13.68 17.18 6.86
CA LYS A 85 13.12 18.47 7.29
C LYS A 85 11.59 18.53 7.12
N LYS A 86 11.07 18.08 5.97
CA LYS A 86 9.62 18.01 5.70
C LYS A 86 8.89 17.00 6.59
N MET A 87 9.51 15.87 6.94
CA MET A 87 8.92 14.89 7.84
C MET A 87 8.86 15.41 9.28
N ARG A 88 9.92 16.07 9.77
CA ARG A 88 9.95 16.73 11.08
C ARG A 88 8.91 17.85 11.18
N GLU A 89 8.76 18.66 10.13
CA GLU A 89 7.74 19.71 10.02
C GLU A 89 6.31 19.13 10.02
N ARG A 90 6.08 17.96 9.41
CA ARG A 90 4.79 17.24 9.48
C ARG A 90 4.48 16.63 10.86
N ALA A 91 5.47 16.00 11.49
CA ALA A 91 5.31 15.45 12.84
C ALA A 91 5.04 16.56 13.88
N GLN A 92 5.72 17.70 13.74
CA GLN A 92 5.53 18.85 14.63
C GLN A 92 4.16 19.51 14.41
N THR A 93 3.73 19.70 13.16
CA THR A 93 2.38 20.23 12.87
C THR A 93 1.24 19.28 13.26
N GLN A 94 1.45 17.96 13.25
CA GLN A 94 0.49 17.00 13.83
C GLN A 94 0.40 17.17 15.36
N LYS A 95 1.54 17.23 16.05
CA LYS A 95 1.57 17.40 17.50
C LYS A 95 0.98 18.73 17.96
N GLU A 96 1.27 19.83 17.26
CA GLU A 96 0.67 21.14 17.50
C GLU A 96 -0.86 21.15 17.23
N LYS A 97 -1.33 20.39 16.22
CA LYS A 97 -2.77 20.20 15.94
C LYS A 97 -3.46 19.39 17.04
N GLU A 98 -2.82 18.34 17.56
CA GLU A 98 -3.32 17.53 18.67
C GLU A 98 -3.38 18.34 19.97
N GLU A 99 -2.33 19.12 20.30
CA GLU A 99 -2.36 20.05 21.43
C GLU A 99 -3.44 21.13 21.26
N PHE A 100 -3.67 21.64 20.04
CA PHE A 100 -4.74 22.60 19.77
C PHE A 100 -6.14 21.99 19.90
N GLU A 101 -6.37 20.75 19.43
CA GLU A 101 -7.63 20.05 19.67
C GLU A 101 -7.84 19.69 21.13
N GLU A 102 -6.79 19.30 21.86
CA GLU A 102 -6.88 19.02 23.29
C GLU A 102 -7.12 20.29 24.12
N ALA A 103 -6.50 21.41 23.74
CA ALA A 103 -6.76 22.74 24.31
C ALA A 103 -8.21 23.16 24.05
N ARG A 104 -8.71 23.05 22.80
CA ARG A 104 -10.10 23.32 22.44
C ARG A 104 -11.08 22.40 23.18
N ARG A 105 -10.72 21.14 23.42
CA ARG A 105 -11.50 20.16 24.21
C ARG A 105 -11.49 20.48 25.71
N LYS A 106 -10.45 21.14 26.21
CA LYS A 106 -10.38 21.70 27.58
C LYS A 106 -11.18 23.01 27.68
N GLU A 107 -11.17 23.85 26.65
CA GLU A 107 -11.86 25.15 26.61
C GLU A 107 -13.39 25.02 26.38
N LEU A 108 -13.84 23.98 25.67
CA LEU A 108 -15.25 23.59 25.56
C LEU A 108 -15.86 23.09 26.90
N LYS A 109 -15.06 22.87 27.94
CA LYS A 109 -15.56 22.70 29.31
C LYS A 109 -15.80 24.09 29.90
N LEU A 110 -17.05 24.54 29.84
CA LEU A 110 -17.49 25.80 30.46
C LEU A 110 -17.04 25.90 31.94
N PRO A 111 -16.79 27.12 32.45
CA PRO A 111 -16.32 27.31 33.82
C PRO A 111 -17.36 26.85 34.85
N GLU A 112 -17.13 25.70 35.49
CA GLU A 112 -17.94 25.18 36.60
C GLU A 112 -17.80 26.03 37.87
N LYS A 113 -18.50 27.17 37.90
CA LYS A 113 -18.93 27.78 39.17
C LYS A 113 -20.05 26.94 39.80
N ARG A 114 -19.72 25.78 40.36
CA ARG A 114 -20.40 25.18 41.54
C ARG A 114 -19.67 23.93 42.04
N LYS A 115 -19.36 23.92 43.34
CA LYS A 115 -18.85 22.75 44.07
C LYS A 115 -19.82 21.58 43.92
N GLY A 116 -19.33 20.42 43.49
CA GLY A 116 -20.12 19.19 43.40
C GLY A 116 -19.25 17.97 43.13
N VAL A 117 -18.67 17.39 44.19
CA VAL A 117 -17.93 16.12 44.10
C VAL A 117 -18.91 15.03 43.63
N ARG A 118 -18.78 14.62 42.36
CA ARG A 118 -19.56 13.51 41.81
C ARG A 118 -19.01 12.20 42.37
N LYS A 119 -19.64 11.72 43.45
CA LYS A 119 -19.49 10.35 43.93
C LYS A 119 -19.85 9.38 42.80
N SER A 120 -19.11 8.28 42.68
CA SER A 120 -19.36 7.25 41.66
C SER A 120 -20.77 6.68 41.77
N VAL A 121 -21.35 6.19 40.67
CA VAL A 121 -22.69 5.55 40.66
C VAL A 121 -22.74 4.39 41.65
N LEU A 122 -21.66 3.60 41.76
CA LEU A 122 -21.50 2.57 42.80
C LEU A 122 -21.68 3.14 44.21
N GLN A 123 -21.07 4.29 44.50
CA GLN A 123 -21.16 4.96 45.79
C GLN A 123 -22.55 5.58 46.03
N SER A 124 -23.29 5.91 44.97
CA SER A 124 -24.69 6.36 45.02
C SER A 124 -25.67 5.21 45.28
N VAL A 125 -25.36 4.00 44.80
CA VAL A 125 -26.13 2.76 45.09
C VAL A 125 -25.84 2.29 46.51
N LEU A 126 -24.57 2.23 46.91
CA LEU A 126 -24.13 1.90 48.28
C LEU A 126 -24.65 2.87 49.36
N SER A 127 -25.11 4.07 48.99
CA SER A 127 -25.72 5.04 49.91
C SER A 127 -27.26 4.99 49.92
N ARG A 128 -27.87 4.08 49.16
CA ARG A 128 -29.33 3.97 48.95
C ARG A 128 -29.92 2.62 49.38
N THR A 129 -29.05 1.68 49.70
CA THR A 129 -29.40 0.35 50.21
C THR A 129 -28.77 0.24 51.59
N ASP A 130 -29.58 -0.01 52.63
CA ASP A 130 -29.13 -0.16 54.02
C ASP A 130 -28.43 -1.52 54.24
N LEU A 131 -27.46 -1.84 53.39
CA LEU A 131 -26.70 -3.08 53.44
C LEU A 131 -25.61 -2.98 54.50
N SER A 132 -25.62 -3.94 55.43
CA SER A 132 -24.62 -4.10 56.47
C SER A 132 -23.23 -4.31 55.86
N PRO A 133 -22.15 -3.82 56.49
CA PRO A 133 -20.79 -4.15 56.05
C PRO A 133 -20.51 -5.66 55.99
N GLU A 134 -21.22 -6.49 56.75
CA GLU A 134 -21.12 -7.96 56.67
C GLU A 134 -21.72 -8.53 55.36
N GLU A 135 -22.86 -7.99 54.90
CA GLU A 135 -23.51 -8.40 53.64
C GLU A 135 -22.64 -8.02 52.42
N LEU A 136 -21.83 -6.96 52.54
CA LEU A 136 -20.88 -6.54 51.52
C LEU A 136 -19.66 -7.48 51.41
N GLU A 137 -19.23 -8.10 52.53
CA GLU A 137 -18.19 -9.13 52.49
C GLU A 137 -18.75 -10.46 51.94
N GLN A 138 -19.97 -10.86 52.32
CA GLN A 138 -20.64 -12.02 51.74
C GLN A 138 -20.82 -11.89 50.23
N LEU A 139 -21.33 -10.76 49.72
CA LEU A 139 -21.48 -10.53 48.27
C LEU A 139 -20.15 -10.53 47.51
N LYS A 140 -19.04 -10.10 48.14
CA LYS A 140 -17.70 -10.22 47.54
C LYS A 140 -17.19 -11.66 47.52
N GLN A 141 -17.53 -12.44 48.54
CA GLN A 141 -17.17 -13.84 48.63
C GLN A 141 -17.96 -14.67 47.61
N GLU A 142 -19.28 -14.45 47.49
CA GLU A 142 -20.14 -15.05 46.47
C GLU A 142 -19.66 -14.73 45.03
N LEU A 143 -19.33 -13.47 44.73
CA LEU A 143 -18.79 -13.08 43.41
C LEU A 143 -17.41 -13.69 43.10
N ASN A 144 -16.64 -14.04 44.12
CA ASN A 144 -15.35 -14.71 43.95
C ASN A 144 -15.51 -16.24 43.85
N GLU A 145 -16.51 -16.82 44.51
CA GLU A 145 -16.93 -18.23 44.33
C GLU A 145 -17.60 -18.44 42.96
N GLN A 146 -18.32 -17.45 42.42
CA GLN A 146 -18.93 -17.52 41.09
C GLN A 146 -17.91 -17.54 39.93
N LYS A 147 -16.61 -17.34 40.22
CA LYS A 147 -15.50 -17.68 39.32
C LYS A 147 -15.01 -19.12 39.52
N VAL A 148 -15.88 -20.10 39.27
CA VAL A 148 -15.49 -21.51 39.23
C VAL A 148 -14.73 -21.81 37.93
N PRO A 149 -13.63 -22.61 37.93
CA PRO A 149 -12.84 -22.86 36.74
C PRO A 149 -13.48 -23.84 35.75
N TYR A 150 -13.01 -23.75 34.50
CA TYR A 150 -13.24 -24.71 33.42
C TYR A 150 -12.71 -26.12 33.80
N SER A 151 -13.59 -27.05 34.22
CA SER A 151 -13.28 -28.50 34.28
C SER A 151 -14.52 -29.39 34.51
N SER A 152 -14.73 -30.34 33.59
CA SER A 152 -15.53 -31.57 33.77
C SER A 152 -17.01 -31.42 34.18
N CYS A 153 -17.91 -31.35 33.19
CA CYS A 153 -19.35 -31.55 33.40
C CYS A 153 -19.75 -33.02 33.16
N GLN A 154 -20.24 -33.68 34.21
CA GLN A 154 -21.07 -34.87 34.11
C GLN A 154 -22.48 -34.44 34.52
N MET A 155 -23.45 -34.55 33.61
CA MET A 155 -24.79 -34.00 33.78
C MET A 155 -25.72 -35.00 34.50
N ASP A 156 -26.12 -34.68 35.72
CA ASP A 156 -27.41 -35.09 36.26
C ASP A 156 -28.42 -33.97 35.98
N VAL A 157 -29.63 -34.32 35.53
CA VAL A 157 -30.63 -33.36 35.02
C VAL A 157 -31.88 -33.37 35.91
N ASP A 158 -32.18 -32.21 36.49
CA ASP A 158 -33.52 -31.89 37.02
C ASP A 158 -34.14 -30.70 36.23
N PRO A 159 -35.48 -30.58 36.11
CA PRO A 159 -36.09 -29.85 34.99
C PRO A 159 -37.11 -28.77 35.39
N GLU A 160 -36.71 -27.49 35.46
CA GLU A 160 -37.66 -26.36 35.67
C GLU A 160 -37.55 -25.22 34.64
N GLY A 161 -38.04 -25.49 33.43
CA GLY A 161 -39.06 -24.67 32.75
C GLY A 161 -38.82 -23.22 32.28
N ASN A 162 -37.86 -22.44 32.81
CA ASN A 162 -37.77 -21.01 32.52
C ASN A 162 -36.76 -20.66 31.40
N ASP A 163 -35.52 -21.16 31.50
CA ASP A 163 -34.43 -20.80 30.58
C ASP A 163 -34.66 -21.31 29.15
N THR A 164 -35.45 -22.38 29.00
CA THR A 164 -35.83 -22.93 27.69
C THR A 164 -36.63 -21.95 26.85
N VAL A 165 -37.48 -21.13 27.46
CA VAL A 165 -38.31 -20.15 26.73
C VAL A 165 -37.45 -19.01 26.19
N SER A 166 -36.43 -18.58 26.95
CA SER A 166 -35.50 -17.53 26.50
C SER A 166 -34.64 -18.00 25.32
N LEU A 167 -34.10 -19.21 25.40
CA LEU A 167 -33.25 -19.79 24.34
C LEU A 167 -34.06 -20.11 23.07
N SER A 168 -35.33 -20.53 23.18
CA SER A 168 -36.19 -20.73 22.01
C SER A 168 -36.50 -19.42 21.27
N ASN A 169 -36.75 -18.32 22.01
CA ASN A 169 -36.97 -17.01 21.40
C ASN A 169 -35.70 -16.49 20.68
N GLU A 170 -34.53 -16.68 21.28
CA GLU A 170 -33.24 -16.31 20.68
C GLU A 170 -32.95 -17.12 19.41
N PHE A 171 -33.25 -18.42 19.42
CA PHE A 171 -33.16 -19.29 18.25
C PHE A 171 -34.11 -18.86 17.11
N GLU A 172 -35.39 -18.61 17.39
CA GLU A 172 -36.34 -18.13 16.38
C GLU A 172 -35.93 -16.77 15.79
N GLN A 173 -35.43 -15.86 16.63
CA GLN A 173 -34.94 -14.55 16.19
C GLN A 173 -33.74 -14.68 15.23
N LEU A 174 -32.77 -15.54 15.54
CA LEU A 174 -31.61 -15.80 14.69
C LEU A 174 -32.01 -16.48 13.36
N VAL A 175 -32.98 -17.40 13.38
CA VAL A 175 -33.49 -18.06 12.15
C VAL A 175 -34.14 -17.05 11.21
N GLU A 176 -34.98 -16.14 11.70
CA GLU A 176 -35.56 -15.10 10.86
C GLU A 176 -34.54 -14.07 10.37
N GLU A 177 -33.53 -13.72 11.18
CA GLU A 177 -32.47 -12.79 10.78
C GLU A 177 -31.61 -13.35 9.63
N VAL A 178 -31.24 -14.64 9.70
CA VAL A 178 -30.52 -15.31 8.61
C VAL A 178 -31.43 -15.46 7.37
N ARG A 179 -32.71 -15.82 7.54
CA ARG A 179 -33.65 -15.91 6.40
C ARG A 179 -33.85 -14.55 5.72
N ALA A 180 -33.97 -13.48 6.49
CA ALA A 180 -34.09 -12.11 5.98
C ALA A 180 -32.83 -11.63 5.24
N ALA A 181 -31.66 -12.24 5.49
CA ALA A 181 -30.41 -11.97 4.79
C ALA A 181 -30.27 -12.72 3.44
N VAL A 182 -30.83 -13.93 3.32
CA VAL A 182 -30.76 -14.72 2.08
C VAL A 182 -31.61 -14.09 0.96
N ALA A 183 -32.82 -13.63 1.29
CA ALA A 183 -33.75 -13.04 0.32
C ALA A 183 -33.21 -11.86 -0.52
N PRO A 184 -32.54 -10.82 0.05
CA PRO A 184 -31.93 -9.76 -0.76
C PRO A 184 -30.76 -10.26 -1.62
N MET A 185 -30.02 -11.27 -1.16
CA MET A 185 -28.93 -11.87 -1.94
C MET A 185 -29.48 -12.62 -3.16
N GLU A 186 -30.54 -13.42 -3.01
CA GLU A 186 -31.23 -14.07 -4.13
C GLU A 186 -31.78 -13.05 -5.13
N ALA A 187 -32.34 -11.93 -4.66
CA ALA A 187 -32.82 -10.85 -5.53
C ALA A 187 -31.68 -10.18 -6.33
N ILE A 188 -30.52 -9.96 -5.70
CA ILE A 188 -29.29 -9.49 -6.36
C ILE A 188 -28.82 -10.51 -7.42
N LEU A 189 -28.86 -11.81 -7.11
CA LEU A 189 -28.48 -12.86 -8.05
C LEU A 189 -29.43 -12.98 -9.26
N GLN A 190 -30.71 -12.63 -9.11
CA GLN A 190 -31.68 -12.60 -10.20
C GLN A 190 -31.58 -11.34 -11.08
N ASP A 191 -31.13 -10.20 -10.55
CA ASP A 191 -30.91 -8.99 -11.34
C ASP A 191 -29.60 -9.07 -12.15
N SER A 192 -29.73 -9.35 -13.45
CA SER A 192 -28.59 -9.39 -14.39
C SER A 192 -27.84 -8.07 -14.57
N LYS A 193 -28.35 -6.94 -14.06
CA LYS A 193 -27.75 -5.60 -14.18
C LYS A 193 -27.09 -5.08 -12.91
N THR A 194 -27.02 -5.87 -11.84
CA THR A 194 -26.40 -5.40 -10.59
C THR A 194 -24.90 -5.09 -10.78
N SER A 195 -24.45 -3.94 -10.28
CA SER A 195 -23.03 -3.54 -10.26
C SER A 195 -22.17 -4.58 -9.50
N PRO A 196 -20.95 -4.91 -9.97
CA PRO A 196 -20.05 -5.82 -9.27
C PRO A 196 -19.67 -5.34 -7.86
N GLU A 197 -19.62 -4.02 -7.61
CA GLU A 197 -19.39 -3.47 -6.28
C GLU A 197 -20.49 -3.88 -5.29
N ARG A 198 -21.75 -3.81 -5.72
CA ARG A 198 -22.90 -4.25 -4.91
C ARG A 198 -22.93 -5.76 -4.68
N LEU A 199 -22.49 -6.54 -5.66
CA LEU A 199 -22.35 -7.99 -5.50
C LEU A 199 -21.29 -8.30 -4.44
N ARG A 200 -20.16 -7.57 -4.45
CA ARG A 200 -19.07 -7.71 -3.48
C ARG A 200 -19.49 -7.33 -2.06
N GLU A 201 -20.18 -6.19 -1.88
CA GLU A 201 -20.74 -5.77 -0.60
C GLU A 201 -21.68 -6.84 -0.03
N ALA A 202 -22.57 -7.39 -0.86
CA ALA A 202 -23.52 -8.41 -0.43
C ALA A 202 -22.86 -9.77 -0.12
N VAL A 203 -21.81 -10.18 -0.85
CA VAL A 203 -20.99 -11.35 -0.49
C VAL A 203 -20.28 -11.15 0.86
N GLN A 204 -19.76 -9.95 1.14
CA GLN A 204 -19.15 -9.65 2.43
C GLN A 204 -20.18 -9.66 3.57
N GLU A 205 -21.37 -9.10 3.37
CA GLU A 205 -22.46 -9.14 4.34
C GLU A 205 -22.90 -10.58 4.63
N MET A 206 -22.97 -11.44 3.60
CA MET A 206 -23.24 -12.87 3.76
C MET A 206 -22.13 -13.56 4.56
N GLU A 207 -20.86 -13.41 4.19
CA GLU A 207 -19.76 -14.10 4.90
C GLU A 207 -19.67 -13.68 6.39
N ILE A 208 -20.06 -12.44 6.75
CA ILE A 208 -20.24 -12.03 8.15
C ILE A 208 -21.38 -12.79 8.84
N LYS A 209 -22.50 -13.03 8.15
CA LYS A 209 -23.66 -13.76 8.67
C LYS A 209 -23.46 -15.28 8.71
N LYS A 210 -22.43 -15.81 8.04
CA LYS A 210 -22.01 -17.22 8.17
C LYS A 210 -21.62 -17.58 9.61
N GLU A 211 -21.00 -16.64 10.33
CA GLU A 211 -20.71 -16.77 11.77
C GLU A 211 -21.99 -16.91 12.61
N MET A 212 -23.10 -16.28 12.19
CA MET A 212 -24.39 -16.43 12.86
C MET A 212 -24.99 -17.82 12.64
N LEU A 213 -24.81 -18.40 11.44
CA LEU A 213 -25.21 -19.79 11.16
C LEU A 213 -24.44 -20.82 12.01
N LEU A 214 -23.15 -20.60 12.27
CA LEU A 214 -22.37 -21.47 13.17
C LEU A 214 -22.94 -21.46 14.59
N ARG A 215 -23.23 -20.28 15.15
CA ARG A 215 -23.89 -20.15 16.47
C ARG A 215 -25.27 -20.80 16.51
N LEU A 216 -26.00 -20.72 15.41
CA LEU A 216 -27.33 -21.31 15.25
C LEU A 216 -27.25 -22.85 15.22
N ALA A 217 -26.20 -23.41 14.60
CA ALA A 217 -25.91 -24.85 14.65
C ALA A 217 -25.51 -25.32 16.06
N ASP A 218 -24.70 -24.55 16.79
CA ASP A 218 -24.33 -24.85 18.19
C ASP A 218 -25.55 -24.84 19.12
N LEU A 219 -26.45 -23.86 18.96
CA LEU A 219 -27.73 -23.80 19.67
C LEU A 219 -28.63 -25.00 19.33
N ALA A 220 -28.75 -25.34 18.03
CA ALA A 220 -29.52 -26.51 17.60
C ALA A 220 -28.97 -27.82 18.19
N ALA A 221 -27.65 -27.97 18.27
CA ALA A 221 -27.01 -29.12 18.91
C ALA A 221 -27.32 -29.20 20.42
N ALA A 222 -27.36 -28.07 21.12
CA ALA A 222 -27.78 -28.01 22.53
C ALA A 222 -29.25 -28.43 22.72
N PHE A 223 -30.16 -28.02 21.82
CA PHE A 223 -31.57 -28.43 21.83
C PHE A 223 -31.81 -29.89 21.43
N GLY A 224 -30.94 -30.48 20.61
CA GLY A 224 -31.09 -31.85 20.08
C GLY A 224 -31.17 -32.95 21.14
N THR A 225 -30.70 -32.69 22.36
CA THR A 225 -30.83 -33.62 23.51
C THR A 225 -32.23 -33.65 24.12
N ARG A 226 -33.12 -32.71 23.78
CA ARG A 226 -34.40 -32.46 24.47
C ARG A 226 -35.67 -32.68 23.62
N GLY A 227 -35.54 -33.28 22.44
CA GLY A 227 -36.67 -33.81 21.66
C GLY A 227 -37.35 -32.84 20.66
N VAL A 228 -36.77 -31.68 20.39
CA VAL A 228 -37.25 -30.73 19.37
C VAL A 228 -36.67 -31.11 18.00
N VAL A 229 -37.22 -32.16 17.37
CA VAL A 229 -36.69 -32.73 16.11
C VAL A 229 -36.77 -31.72 14.95
N ASP A 230 -37.86 -30.95 14.86
CA ASP A 230 -38.13 -29.99 13.78
C ASP A 230 -37.09 -28.83 13.70
N GLY A 231 -36.38 -28.56 14.80
CA GLY A 231 -35.35 -27.51 14.84
C GLY A 231 -34.09 -27.86 14.04
N ILE A 232 -33.67 -29.14 14.02
CA ILE A 232 -32.42 -29.53 13.36
C ILE A 232 -32.59 -29.54 11.84
N ASP A 233 -33.74 -29.99 11.34
CA ASP A 233 -34.05 -30.04 9.91
C ASP A 233 -34.17 -28.63 9.31
N THR A 234 -34.76 -27.67 10.04
CA THR A 234 -34.88 -26.28 9.59
C THR A 234 -33.52 -25.59 9.48
N VAL A 235 -32.61 -25.79 10.44
CA VAL A 235 -31.24 -25.25 10.39
C VAL A 235 -30.41 -25.89 9.28
N SER A 236 -30.53 -27.21 9.12
CA SER A 236 -29.83 -27.95 8.06
C SER A 236 -30.27 -27.47 6.66
N SER A 237 -31.58 -27.27 6.47
CA SER A 237 -32.14 -26.71 5.22
C SER A 237 -31.66 -25.29 4.96
N LEU A 238 -31.65 -24.43 5.99
CA LEU A 238 -31.20 -23.04 5.89
C LEU A 238 -29.71 -22.93 5.56
N SER A 239 -28.87 -23.78 6.16
CA SER A 239 -27.43 -23.85 5.87
C SER A 239 -27.15 -24.27 4.42
N VAL A 240 -27.87 -25.27 3.89
CA VAL A 240 -27.74 -25.70 2.49
C VAL A 240 -28.18 -24.60 1.52
N GLN A 241 -29.29 -23.90 1.81
CA GLN A 241 -29.73 -22.76 1.01
C GLN A 241 -28.69 -21.63 1.01
N PHE A 242 -28.17 -21.28 2.19
CA PHE A 242 -27.17 -20.23 2.36
C PHE A 242 -25.88 -20.51 1.57
N GLU A 243 -25.29 -21.71 1.73
CA GLU A 243 -24.06 -22.06 0.98
C GLU A 243 -24.32 -22.16 -0.52
N SER A 244 -25.50 -22.61 -0.96
CA SER A 244 -25.86 -22.61 -2.39
C SER A 244 -25.95 -21.21 -2.97
N VAL A 245 -26.49 -20.24 -2.22
CA VAL A 245 -26.58 -18.82 -2.63
C VAL A 245 -25.21 -18.15 -2.58
N LEU A 246 -24.40 -18.45 -1.56
CA LEU A 246 -23.02 -17.96 -1.44
C LEU A 246 -22.14 -18.46 -2.60
N GLN A 247 -22.25 -19.74 -2.96
CA GLN A 247 -21.50 -20.31 -4.09
C GLN A 247 -21.96 -19.72 -5.42
N ALA A 248 -23.28 -19.65 -5.68
CA ALA A 248 -23.81 -19.02 -6.89
C ALA A 248 -23.40 -17.54 -7.03
N ALA A 249 -23.20 -16.83 -5.91
CA ALA A 249 -22.66 -15.48 -5.90
C ALA A 249 -21.16 -15.42 -6.21
N LYS A 250 -20.36 -16.37 -5.69
CA LYS A 250 -18.94 -16.51 -6.02
C LYS A 250 -18.75 -16.86 -7.49
N ASP A 251 -19.48 -17.86 -8.00
CA ASP A 251 -19.49 -18.25 -9.42
C ASP A 251 -19.89 -17.08 -10.33
N ARG A 252 -20.89 -16.28 -9.93
CA ARG A 252 -21.31 -15.08 -10.69
C ARG A 252 -20.30 -13.95 -10.60
N PHE A 253 -19.60 -13.78 -9.47
CA PHE A 253 -18.52 -12.81 -9.33
C PHE A 253 -17.35 -13.20 -10.22
N GLU A 254 -16.87 -14.44 -10.12
CA GLU A 254 -15.84 -15.02 -10.99
C GLU A 254 -16.25 -14.88 -12.46
N GLY A 255 -17.49 -15.19 -12.84
CA GLY A 255 -17.98 -15.01 -14.22
C GLY A 255 -18.04 -13.56 -14.73
N ILE A 256 -18.05 -12.55 -13.84
CA ILE A 256 -17.97 -11.12 -14.23
C ILE A 256 -16.52 -10.69 -14.46
N TYR A 257 -15.56 -11.25 -13.71
CA TYR A 257 -14.14 -10.93 -13.83
C TYR A 257 -13.37 -11.89 -14.75
N SER A 258 -13.90 -13.08 -15.03
CA SER A 258 -13.49 -14.00 -16.11
C SER A 258 -13.95 -13.54 -17.49
N THR A 259 -14.21 -12.24 -17.69
CA THR A 259 -13.83 -11.66 -18.98
C THR A 259 -12.32 -11.74 -19.07
N ASP A 260 -11.80 -12.71 -19.80
CA ASP A 260 -10.39 -12.78 -20.16
C ASP A 260 -9.94 -11.40 -20.68
N ILE A 261 -9.29 -10.60 -19.82
CA ILE A 261 -8.27 -9.67 -20.29
C ILE A 261 -7.19 -10.63 -20.78
N PRO A 262 -6.99 -10.80 -22.10
CA PRO A 262 -6.18 -11.90 -22.59
C PRO A 262 -4.79 -11.77 -21.97
N PHE A 263 -4.24 -12.87 -21.44
CA PHE A 263 -2.97 -12.87 -20.72
C PHE A 263 -1.86 -12.19 -21.57
N ASP A 264 -1.91 -12.39 -22.89
CA ASP A 264 -1.18 -11.68 -23.97
C ASP A 264 -1.10 -10.15 -23.82
N GLY A 265 -2.07 -9.51 -23.16
CA GLY A 265 -2.15 -8.06 -23.02
C GLY A 265 -1.01 -7.47 -22.19
N PHE A 266 -0.55 -8.19 -21.16
CA PHE A 266 0.56 -7.76 -20.32
C PHE A 266 1.89 -7.82 -21.09
N ASP A 267 2.20 -8.99 -21.64
CA ASP A 267 3.45 -9.24 -22.37
C ASP A 267 3.57 -8.35 -23.61
N LYS A 268 2.45 -8.11 -24.31
CA LYS A 268 2.41 -7.21 -25.47
C LYS A 268 2.71 -5.75 -25.10
N LEU A 269 2.21 -5.26 -23.96
CA LEU A 269 2.53 -3.91 -23.47
C LEU A 269 4.00 -3.82 -23.02
N ALA A 270 4.51 -4.86 -22.36
CA ALA A 270 5.92 -4.93 -21.97
C ALA A 270 6.86 -4.93 -23.19
N GLU A 271 6.56 -5.71 -24.24
CA GLU A 271 7.34 -5.73 -25.48
C GLU A 271 7.20 -4.45 -26.32
N GLU A 272 6.04 -3.77 -26.30
CA GLU A 272 5.91 -2.44 -26.92
C GLU A 272 6.89 -1.43 -26.29
N ILE A 273 6.98 -1.42 -24.95
CA ILE A 273 7.91 -0.54 -24.23
C ILE A 273 9.36 -0.98 -24.45
N ARG A 274 9.68 -2.28 -24.42
CA ARG A 274 11.04 -2.78 -24.71
C ARG A 274 11.51 -2.43 -26.13
N SER A 275 10.62 -2.51 -27.11
CA SER A 275 10.88 -2.07 -28.49
C SER A 275 11.16 -0.57 -28.58
N ALA A 276 10.41 0.25 -27.83
CA ALA A 276 10.65 1.69 -27.71
C ALA A 276 12.01 2.01 -27.05
N ILE A 277 12.36 1.33 -25.96
CA ILE A 277 13.67 1.41 -25.28
C ILE A 277 14.80 1.03 -26.24
N THR A 278 14.68 -0.10 -26.94
CA THR A 278 15.70 -0.56 -27.91
C THR A 278 15.91 0.44 -29.05
N SER A 279 14.82 1.05 -29.55
CA SER A 279 14.88 2.10 -30.58
C SER A 279 15.56 3.39 -30.08
N ALA A 280 15.36 3.73 -28.80
CA ALA A 280 15.98 4.89 -28.17
C ALA A 280 17.47 4.68 -27.86
N ASP A 281 17.85 3.48 -27.40
CA ASP A 281 19.24 3.09 -27.17
C ASP A 281 20.07 3.00 -28.46
N ALA A 282 19.43 2.55 -29.56
CA ALA A 282 20.03 2.63 -30.90
C ALA A 282 20.30 4.07 -31.35
N ALA A 283 19.50 5.05 -30.91
CA ALA A 283 19.75 6.47 -31.17
C ALA A 283 20.89 7.04 -30.31
N LEU A 284 21.03 6.59 -29.06
CA LEU A 284 22.17 6.92 -28.18
C LEU A 284 23.50 6.40 -28.74
N SER A 285 23.49 5.19 -29.30
CA SER A 285 24.67 4.53 -29.85
C SER A 285 25.15 5.12 -31.19
N GLY A 286 24.38 6.03 -31.80
CA GLY A 286 24.75 6.68 -33.06
C GLY A 286 25.74 7.83 -32.88
N GLU A 287 26.79 7.88 -33.71
CA GLU A 287 27.78 8.98 -33.73
C GLU A 287 27.24 10.34 -34.24
N SER A 288 25.91 10.55 -34.27
CA SER A 288 25.32 11.78 -34.78
C SER A 288 25.67 12.98 -33.90
N SER A 289 26.28 14.01 -34.50
CA SER A 289 26.56 15.29 -33.84
C SER A 289 25.34 16.22 -33.75
N ASP A 290 24.18 15.77 -34.24
CA ASP A 290 22.91 16.48 -34.21
C ASP A 290 22.07 15.99 -33.01
N SER A 291 21.43 16.91 -32.29
CA SER A 291 20.53 16.59 -31.18
C SER A 291 19.13 16.20 -31.64
N GLY A 292 18.76 16.46 -32.90
CA GLY A 292 17.44 16.12 -33.47
C GLY A 292 17.01 14.65 -33.28
N PRO A 293 17.84 13.65 -33.63
CA PRO A 293 17.52 12.24 -33.41
C PRO A 293 17.30 11.87 -31.94
N LEU A 294 18.10 12.44 -31.03
CA LEU A 294 18.03 12.18 -29.59
C LEU A 294 16.77 12.80 -28.97
N LEU A 295 16.39 14.02 -29.38
CA LEU A 295 15.14 14.66 -28.98
C LEU A 295 13.92 13.82 -29.43
N LYS A 296 13.95 13.31 -30.67
CA LYS A 296 12.89 12.42 -31.17
C LYS A 296 12.81 11.09 -30.42
N ALA A 297 13.95 10.50 -30.04
CA ALA A 297 14.00 9.29 -29.21
C ALA A 297 13.43 9.55 -27.80
N LYS A 298 13.76 10.70 -27.21
CA LYS A 298 13.20 11.15 -25.92
C LYS A 298 11.68 11.35 -25.99
N GLU A 299 11.16 12.04 -27.01
CA GLU A 299 9.72 12.20 -27.21
C GLU A 299 9.00 10.85 -27.35
N LEU A 300 9.61 9.90 -28.06
CA LEU A 300 9.06 8.55 -28.24
C LEU A 300 8.99 7.79 -26.91
N LEU A 301 10.03 7.82 -26.07
CA LEU A 301 9.98 7.23 -24.74
C LEU A 301 8.92 7.91 -23.86
N GLN A 302 8.90 9.24 -23.81
CA GLN A 302 7.92 9.99 -23.02
C GLN A 302 6.47 9.69 -23.44
N SER A 303 6.20 9.40 -24.72
CA SER A 303 4.87 8.97 -25.16
C SER A 303 4.42 7.61 -24.60
N GLN A 304 5.36 6.77 -24.17
CA GLN A 304 5.10 5.44 -23.58
C GLN A 304 4.93 5.47 -22.06
N GLU A 305 5.04 6.64 -21.39
CA GLU A 305 4.83 6.76 -19.94
C GLU A 305 3.42 6.32 -19.50
N ALA A 306 2.39 6.62 -20.31
CA ALA A 306 1.02 6.16 -20.08
C ALA A 306 0.88 4.63 -20.23
N THR A 307 1.62 4.03 -21.15
CA THR A 307 1.69 2.58 -21.37
C THR A 307 2.37 1.89 -20.18
N LEU A 308 3.47 2.47 -19.67
CA LEU A 308 4.19 2.00 -18.50
C LEU A 308 3.36 2.11 -17.22
N GLN A 309 2.55 3.17 -17.07
CA GLN A 309 1.60 3.27 -15.95
C GLN A 309 0.55 2.16 -16.02
N ARG A 310 -0.05 1.93 -17.18
CA ARG A 310 -1.03 0.85 -17.39
C ARG A 310 -0.43 -0.54 -17.12
N LEU A 311 0.81 -0.78 -17.55
CA LEU A 311 1.54 -2.01 -17.23
C LEU A 311 1.71 -2.17 -15.71
N GLY A 312 1.98 -1.07 -14.99
CA GLY A 312 2.08 -1.05 -13.54
C GLY A 312 0.77 -1.34 -12.81
N ASP A 313 -0.35 -0.82 -13.32
CA ASP A 313 -1.68 -1.10 -12.79
C ASP A 313 -2.02 -2.61 -12.95
N MET A 314 -1.74 -3.17 -14.14
CA MET A 314 -1.94 -4.61 -14.42
C MET A 314 -1.01 -5.53 -13.60
N ALA A 315 0.26 -5.16 -13.43
CA ALA A 315 1.18 -5.92 -12.56
C ALA A 315 0.72 -5.89 -11.10
N SER A 316 0.19 -4.76 -10.64
CA SER A 316 -0.36 -4.62 -9.28
C SER A 316 -1.64 -5.43 -9.08
N GLU A 317 -2.45 -5.61 -10.12
CA GLU A 317 -3.63 -6.47 -10.11
C GLU A 317 -3.21 -7.95 -10.02
N LYS A 318 -2.31 -8.41 -10.92
CA LYS A 318 -1.71 -9.75 -10.88
C LYS A 318 -1.08 -10.11 -9.52
N ALA A 319 -0.34 -9.19 -8.92
CA ALA A 319 0.27 -9.41 -7.61
C ALA A 319 -0.77 -9.64 -6.48
N ARG A 320 -2.00 -9.13 -6.63
CA ARG A 320 -3.10 -9.38 -5.68
C ARG A 320 -3.80 -10.71 -5.93
N GLU A 321 -3.70 -11.25 -7.14
CA GLU A 321 -4.14 -12.59 -7.52
C GLU A 321 -3.11 -13.67 -7.14
N GLY A 322 -1.87 -13.25 -6.79
CA GLY A 322 -0.77 -14.12 -6.38
C GLY A 322 0.29 -14.38 -7.45
N ASP A 323 0.16 -13.77 -8.64
CA ASP A 323 1.17 -13.77 -9.69
C ASP A 323 2.16 -12.62 -9.45
N ALA A 324 3.30 -12.93 -8.84
CA ALA A 324 4.37 -11.97 -8.57
C ALA A 324 5.26 -11.66 -9.78
N ASP A 325 5.31 -12.54 -10.80
CA ASP A 325 6.23 -12.43 -11.93
C ASP A 325 5.99 -11.14 -12.74
N GLY A 326 4.74 -10.67 -12.77
CA GLY A 326 4.36 -9.38 -13.38
C GLY A 326 5.05 -8.16 -12.75
N ILE A 327 5.35 -8.22 -11.44
CA ILE A 327 6.08 -7.14 -10.74
C ILE A 327 7.55 -7.13 -11.16
N ASP A 328 8.20 -8.31 -11.23
CA ASP A 328 9.60 -8.42 -11.65
C ASP A 328 9.80 -7.92 -13.09
N VAL A 329 8.88 -8.28 -13.99
CA VAL A 329 8.88 -7.78 -15.38
C VAL A 329 8.70 -6.26 -15.43
N LEU A 330 7.77 -5.70 -14.64
CA LEU A 330 7.55 -4.25 -14.55
C LEU A 330 8.80 -3.53 -14.04
N CYS A 331 9.40 -4.00 -12.95
CA CYS A 331 10.61 -3.44 -12.36
C CYS A 331 11.75 -3.41 -13.38
N SER A 332 12.03 -4.55 -14.03
CA SER A 332 13.07 -4.65 -15.06
C SER A 332 12.84 -3.70 -16.24
N VAL A 333 11.59 -3.57 -16.73
CA VAL A 333 11.26 -2.64 -17.83
C VAL A 333 11.38 -1.18 -17.40
N ARG A 334 10.95 -0.83 -16.17
CA ARG A 334 11.07 0.54 -15.64
C ARG A 334 12.53 0.95 -15.43
N GLU A 335 13.36 0.08 -14.87
CA GLU A 335 14.80 0.35 -14.70
C GLU A 335 15.50 0.62 -16.03
N GLN A 336 15.21 -0.18 -17.07
CA GLN A 336 15.73 0.03 -18.42
C GLN A 336 15.22 1.36 -19.03
N TYR A 337 13.92 1.65 -18.87
CA TYR A 337 13.30 2.89 -19.34
C TYR A 337 13.96 4.13 -18.72
N ASP A 338 14.08 4.17 -17.39
CA ASP A 338 14.65 5.30 -16.65
C ASP A 338 16.15 5.47 -16.96
N SER A 339 16.89 4.36 -17.11
CA SER A 339 18.31 4.38 -17.49
C SER A 339 18.55 4.99 -18.87
N VAL A 340 17.81 4.55 -19.89
CA VAL A 340 17.95 5.09 -21.27
C VAL A 340 17.44 6.53 -21.36
N LEU A 341 16.35 6.86 -20.66
CA LEU A 341 15.84 8.24 -20.60
C LEU A 341 16.84 9.20 -19.96
N GLN A 342 17.53 8.78 -18.89
CA GLN A 342 18.58 9.58 -18.25
C GLN A 342 19.77 9.78 -19.19
N ALA A 343 20.27 8.72 -19.83
CA ALA A 343 21.37 8.81 -20.79
C ALA A 343 21.05 9.73 -21.99
N LEU A 344 19.80 9.73 -22.47
CA LEU A 344 19.33 10.69 -23.49
C LEU A 344 19.38 12.14 -23.01
N ASN A 345 18.94 12.42 -21.78
CA ASN A 345 19.02 13.77 -21.22
C ASN A 345 20.46 14.24 -21.11
N ASP A 346 21.35 13.42 -20.54
CA ASP A 346 22.76 13.76 -20.34
C ASP A 346 23.45 14.08 -21.69
N ARG A 347 23.17 13.30 -22.74
CA ARG A 347 23.73 13.51 -24.08
C ARG A 347 23.15 14.74 -24.79
N ILE A 348 21.87 15.04 -24.61
CA ILE A 348 21.22 16.25 -25.14
C ILE A 348 21.80 17.51 -24.47
N ASP A 349 22.03 17.47 -23.15
CA ASP A 349 22.60 18.58 -22.41
C ASP A 349 24.07 18.83 -22.79
N GLU A 350 24.87 17.77 -23.01
CA GLU A 350 26.24 17.87 -23.54
C GLU A 350 26.29 18.56 -24.92
N LEU A 351 25.45 18.13 -25.87
CA LEU A 351 25.34 18.76 -27.19
C LEU A 351 24.86 20.21 -27.09
N THR A 352 23.91 20.50 -26.21
CA THR A 352 23.40 21.87 -25.99
C THR A 352 24.48 22.79 -25.39
N ALA A 353 25.32 22.27 -24.49
CA ALA A 353 26.44 22.99 -23.92
C ALA A 353 27.54 23.30 -24.97
N THR A 354 27.89 22.34 -25.83
CA THR A 354 28.92 22.55 -26.87
C THR A 354 28.49 23.59 -27.91
N VAL A 355 27.23 23.58 -28.37
CA VAL A 355 26.67 24.62 -29.27
C VAL A 355 26.71 26.01 -28.63
N SER A 356 26.43 26.09 -27.32
CA SER A 356 26.45 27.35 -26.55
C SER A 356 27.88 27.94 -26.44
N LEU A 357 28.88 27.07 -26.24
CA LEU A 357 30.30 27.48 -26.21
C LEU A 357 30.81 27.93 -27.58
N PHE A 358 30.47 27.21 -28.65
CA PHE A 358 30.89 27.57 -30.01
C PHE A 358 30.32 28.92 -30.46
N SER A 359 29.08 29.21 -30.07
CA SER A 359 28.44 30.51 -30.30
C SER A 359 29.18 31.64 -29.59
N ARG A 360 29.55 31.47 -28.31
CA ARG A 360 30.30 32.49 -27.55
C ARG A 360 31.72 32.71 -28.08
N GLY A 361 32.47 31.64 -28.38
CA GLY A 361 33.84 31.75 -28.90
C GLY A 361 33.94 32.40 -30.28
N SER A 362 32.94 32.18 -31.14
CA SER A 362 32.92 32.78 -32.49
C SER A 362 32.75 34.30 -32.46
N PHE A 363 32.00 34.86 -31.50
CA PHE A 363 31.84 36.32 -31.41
C PHE A 363 33.12 37.03 -30.97
N GLU A 364 33.93 36.48 -30.05
CA GLU A 364 35.19 37.09 -29.64
C GLU A 364 36.24 37.07 -30.76
N CYS A 365 36.37 35.94 -31.50
CA CYS A 365 37.31 35.89 -32.63
C CYS A 365 36.94 36.86 -33.76
N VAL A 366 35.65 37.04 -34.07
CA VAL A 366 35.21 38.03 -35.07
C VAL A 366 35.48 39.47 -34.59
N TYR A 367 35.31 39.76 -33.29
CA TYR A 367 35.63 41.07 -32.74
C TYR A 367 37.13 41.39 -32.81
N ILE A 368 38.00 40.41 -32.50
CA ILE A 368 39.46 40.57 -32.60
C ILE A 368 39.90 40.76 -34.07
N PHE A 369 39.31 40.00 -35.01
CA PHE A 369 39.67 40.10 -36.44
C PHE A 369 39.23 41.43 -37.07
N LEU A 370 38.07 41.96 -36.67
CA LEU A 370 37.61 43.30 -37.07
C LEU A 370 38.45 44.43 -36.47
N HIS A 371 38.99 44.24 -35.26
CA HIS A 371 39.84 45.26 -34.61
C HIS A 371 41.29 45.28 -35.13
N ALA A 372 41.75 44.18 -35.76
CA ALA A 372 43.08 44.07 -36.37
C ALA A 372 43.16 44.67 -37.79
N HIS A 373 42.06 44.63 -38.57
CA HIS A 373 41.99 45.27 -39.88
C HIS A 373 41.42 46.68 -39.79
N GLY A 374 42.28 47.63 -39.43
CA GLY A 374 41.95 49.06 -39.31
C GLY A 374 41.39 49.68 -40.59
N ARG A 375 40.07 49.63 -40.76
CA ARG A 375 39.28 50.51 -41.63
C ARG A 375 38.22 51.20 -40.78
N ALA A 376 38.40 52.50 -40.56
CA ALA A 376 37.36 53.34 -40.00
C ALA A 376 36.14 53.32 -40.93
N ILE A 377 34.98 52.94 -40.39
CA ILE A 377 33.68 53.12 -41.04
C ILE A 377 33.00 54.26 -40.30
N ASP A 378 32.84 55.39 -41.00
CA ASP A 378 32.21 56.59 -40.45
C ASP A 378 30.73 56.33 -40.08
N PRO A 379 30.30 56.56 -38.82
CA PRO A 379 28.92 56.36 -38.40
C PRO A 379 28.04 57.58 -38.72
N CYS A 380 28.14 58.12 -39.95
CA CYS A 380 27.37 59.29 -40.38
C CYS A 380 27.01 59.26 -41.88
N ARG A 381 26.04 58.43 -42.30
CA ARG A 381 25.21 58.79 -43.48
C ARG A 381 23.83 58.14 -43.56
N THR A 382 22.83 59.03 -43.49
CA THR A 382 21.55 59.00 -44.22
C THR A 382 20.62 57.79 -44.09
N ASN A 383 19.57 58.00 -43.29
CA ASN A 383 18.19 57.66 -43.67
C ASN A 383 17.96 57.84 -45.19
N GLN A 384 17.47 56.82 -45.87
CA GLN A 384 16.64 57.02 -47.06
C GLN A 384 15.59 55.92 -47.23
N SER A 385 14.34 56.37 -47.14
CA SER A 385 13.10 55.69 -47.50
C SER A 385 13.22 54.80 -48.75
N LEU A 386 12.70 53.58 -48.68
CA LEU A 386 12.19 52.85 -49.85
C LEU A 386 10.81 52.24 -49.52
N HIS A 387 9.79 52.70 -50.25
CA HIS A 387 8.44 52.15 -50.25
C HIS A 387 8.36 50.83 -51.03
N PRO A 388 7.31 50.01 -50.83
CA PRO A 388 7.18 48.72 -51.49
C PRO A 388 6.63 48.84 -52.91
N SER A 389 7.23 48.07 -53.82
CA SER A 389 6.64 47.64 -55.09
C SER A 389 6.93 46.14 -55.26
N GLY A 390 6.08 45.32 -55.87
CA GLY A 390 4.87 45.67 -56.62
C GLY A 390 4.78 44.95 -57.96
N VAL A 391 5.25 43.69 -58.03
CA VAL A 391 5.15 42.80 -59.21
C VAL A 391 4.92 41.38 -58.68
N GLY A 392 3.99 40.56 -59.14
CA GLY A 392 3.05 40.75 -60.25
C GLY A 392 3.18 39.67 -61.32
N TYR A 393 3.00 38.39 -60.95
CA TYR A 393 2.87 37.30 -61.93
C TYR A 393 1.63 36.44 -61.64
N SER A 394 0.90 36.13 -62.71
CA SER A 394 -0.43 35.54 -62.68
C SER A 394 -0.43 34.14 -63.29
N LEU A 395 -1.13 33.22 -62.61
CA LEU A 395 -1.88 32.07 -63.12
C LEU A 395 -1.49 31.49 -64.51
N LYS A 396 -1.13 30.19 -64.51
CA LYS A 396 -1.71 29.24 -65.47
C LYS A 396 -2.13 27.94 -64.77
N ASN A 397 -3.33 27.49 -65.13
CA ASN A 397 -3.99 26.31 -64.61
C ASN A 397 -3.51 25.03 -65.29
N SER A 398 -3.58 23.89 -64.60
CA SER A 398 -4.24 22.70 -65.17
C SER A 398 -4.69 21.71 -64.10
N CYS A 399 -5.90 21.17 -64.26
CA CYS A 399 -6.52 20.15 -63.39
C CYS A 399 -6.60 18.80 -64.17
N PRO A 400 -7.51 17.83 -63.88
CA PRO A 400 -7.42 16.84 -62.79
C PRO A 400 -7.69 15.37 -63.26
N GLY A 401 -7.74 14.42 -62.30
CA GLY A 401 -8.18 13.01 -62.47
C GLY A 401 -7.09 12.02 -62.01
N ASN A 402 -7.31 10.73 -61.70
CA ASN A 402 -8.47 9.81 -61.58
C ASN A 402 -7.94 8.61 -60.72
N ARG A 403 -8.68 7.76 -60.00
CA ARG A 403 -10.12 7.56 -59.70
C ARG A 403 -10.23 6.69 -58.41
N LYS A 404 -11.43 6.48 -57.86
CA LYS A 404 -11.74 5.37 -56.92
C LYS A 404 -11.63 4.00 -57.60
N HIS A 405 -11.37 2.96 -56.81
CA HIS A 405 -12.20 1.74 -56.85
C HIS A 405 -12.51 1.29 -55.41
#